data_AF-A0A1H3TMK0-F1
#
_entry.id   AF-A0A1H3TMK0-F1
#
_cell.length_a   1.000
_cell.length_b   1.000
_cell.length_c   1.000
_cell.angle_alpha   90.00
_cell.angle_beta   90.00
_cell.angle_gamma   90.00
#
_symmetry.space_group_name_H-M   'P 1'
#
loop_
_entity.id
_entity.type
_entity.pdbx_description
1 polymer ?
#
loop_
_entity_poly.entity_id
_entity_poly.type
_entity_poly.pdbx_seq_one_letter_code
_entity_poly.pdbx_strand_id
1 'polypeptide(L)' 'MHKLTLDLDDVTYGLLEQAAKAQGMSKSRWMALAIQDHFRGEWPQDCLELAGRFADFPLCNEPAQLTAAPLPP' A
#
# COMPACT_ATOMS: atom_id res chain seq x y z
N MET A 1 -19.62 1.05 15.06
CA MET A 1 -18.25 1.59 15.23
C MET A 1 -17.34 0.43 15.56
N HIS A 2 -16.35 0.14 14.71
CA HIS A 2 -15.38 -0.92 14.96
C HIS A 2 -14.18 -0.31 15.70
N LYS A 3 -13.69 -0.98 16.75
CA LYS A 3 -12.51 -0.57 17.51
C LYS A 3 -11.46 -1.68 17.39
N LEU A 4 -10.24 -1.30 17.05
CA LEU A 4 -9.08 -2.17 17.05
C LEU A 4 -7.99 -1.54 17.93
N THR A 5 -7.19 -2.37 18.56
CA THR A 5 -5.97 -1.96 19.26
C THR A 5 -4.80 -2.34 18.38
N LEU A 6 -3.89 -1.39 18.15
CA LEU A 6 -2.71 -1.57 17.32
C LEU A 6 -1.49 -1.24 18.16
N ASP A 7 -0.58 -2.20 18.32
CA ASP A 7 0.73 -1.96 18.91
C ASP A 7 1.60 -1.26 17.87
N LEU A 8 2.10 -0.09 18.24
CA LEU A 8 3.00 0.73 17.44
C LEU A 8 4.27 0.94 18.25
N ASP A 9 5.42 0.85 17.59
CA ASP A 9 6.66 1.32 18.18
C ASP A 9 6.65 2.86 18.32
N ASP A 10 7.53 3.38 19.18
CA ASP A 10 7.60 4.81 19.47
C ASP A 10 7.88 5.68 18.22
N VAL A 11 8.63 5.15 17.25
CA VAL A 11 8.95 5.88 16.02
C VAL A 11 7.69 6.02 15.17
N THR A 12 6.96 4.92 14.97
CA THR A 12 5.71 4.92 14.21
C THR A 12 4.63 5.75 14.90
N TYR A 13 4.54 5.69 16.23
CA TYR A 13 3.64 6.56 17.00
C TYR A 13 3.98 8.05 16.82
N GLY A 14 5.27 8.41 16.87
CA GLY A 14 5.73 9.77 16.64
C GLY A 14 5.40 10.29 15.23
N LEU A 15 5.50 9.43 14.21
CA LEU A 15 5.10 9.77 12.83
C LEU A 15 3.59 10.00 12.73
N LEU A 16 2.78 9.13 13.35
CA LEU A 16 1.33 9.29 13.44
C LEU A 16 0.95 10.63 14.06
N GLU A 17 1.58 11.01 15.18
CA GLU A 17 1.30 12.28 15.85
C GLU A 17 1.64 13.49 14.97
N GLN A 18 2.80 13.48 14.33
CA GLN A 18 3.24 14.55 13.45
C GLN A 18 2.29 14.69 12.25
N ALA A 19 1.92 13.59 11.61
CA ALA A 19 1.06 13.60 10.45
C ALA A 19 -0.37 14.04 10.79
N ALA A 20 -0.91 13.57 11.91
CA ALA A 20 -2.22 14.02 12.41
C ALA A 20 -2.21 15.52 12.74
N LYS A 21 -1.14 16.01 13.40
CA LYS A 21 -0.97 17.43 13.73
C LYS A 21 -0.83 18.31 12.49
N ALA A 22 -0.05 17.87 11.50
CA ALA A 22 0.16 18.59 10.25
C ALA A 22 -1.16 18.81 9.47
N GLN A 23 -2.09 17.86 9.55
CA GLN A 23 -3.40 17.96 8.90
C GLN A 23 -4.52 18.44 9.84
N GLY A 24 -4.20 18.84 11.08
CA GLY A 24 -5.16 19.39 12.04
C GLY A 24 -6.26 18.42 12.46
N MET A 25 -6.01 17.11 12.42
CA MET A 25 -7.01 16.06 12.69
C MET A 25 -6.60 15.15 13.85
N SER A 26 -7.55 14.37 14.37
CA SER A 26 -7.25 13.39 15.41
C SER A 26 -6.48 12.19 14.84
N LYS A 27 -5.64 11.57 15.67
CA LYS A 27 -4.83 10.39 15.30
C LYS A 27 -5.68 9.26 14.69
N SER A 28 -6.83 8.95 15.28
CA SER A 28 -7.73 7.91 14.79
C SER A 28 -8.36 8.25 13.43
N ARG A 29 -8.69 9.53 13.20
CA ARG A 29 -9.22 9.99 11.91
C ARG A 29 -8.13 9.96 10.84
N TRP A 30 -6.93 10.41 11.18
CA TRP A 30 -5.78 10.33 10.29
C TRP A 30 -5.48 8.88 9.89
N MET A 31 -5.41 7.97 10.87
CA MET A 31 -5.16 6.55 10.61
C MET A 31 -6.24 5.92 9.72
N ALA A 32 -7.52 6.24 9.95
CA ALA A 32 -8.60 5.74 9.11
C ALA A 32 -8.46 6.20 7.65
N LEU A 33 -8.05 7.45 7.43
CA LEU A 33 -7.77 7.97 6.09
C LEU A 33 -6.51 7.34 5.48
N ALA A 34 -5.44 7.18 6.26
CA ALA A 34 -4.21 6.54 5.79
C ALA A 34 -4.46 5.09 5.35
N ILE A 35 -5.28 4.33 6.08
CA ILE A 35 -5.72 3.00 5.66
C ILE A 35 -6.55 3.09 4.38
N GLN A 36 -7.49 4.03 4.29
CA GLN A 36 -8.30 4.22 3.09
C GLN A 36 -7.50 4.63 1.86
N ASP A 37 -6.41 5.35 2.03
CA ASP A 37 -5.51 5.79 0.97
C ASP A 37 -4.58 4.64 0.54
N HIS A 38 -3.96 3.97 1.51
CA HIS A 38 -3.05 2.86 1.28
C HIS A 38 -3.74 1.63 0.65
N PHE A 39 -4.91 1.28 1.16
CA PHE A 39 -5.70 0.14 0.67
C PHE A 39 -6.71 0.53 -0.39
N ARG A 40 -6.70 1.79 -0.88
CA ARG A 40 -7.70 2.20 -1.86
C ARG A 40 -7.67 1.32 -3.10
N GLY A 41 -6.53 0.72 -3.45
CA GLY A 41 -6.43 -0.27 -4.54
C GLY A 41 -6.85 0.25 -5.92
N GLU A 42 -7.32 1.49 -6.00
CA GLU A 42 -7.67 2.20 -7.21
C GLU A 42 -6.37 2.71 -7.80
N TRP A 43 -5.91 1.97 -8.80
CA TRP A 43 -4.91 2.47 -9.72
C TRP A 43 -5.40 3.82 -10.26
N PRO A 44 -4.53 4.85 -10.32
CA PRO A 44 -4.87 6.10 -10.97
C PRO A 44 -5.51 5.83 -12.32
N GLN A 45 -6.51 6.62 -12.70
CA GLN A 45 -7.22 6.41 -13.97
C GLN A 45 -6.23 6.40 -15.15
N ASP A 46 -5.18 7.22 -15.10
CA ASP A 46 -4.08 7.21 -16.07
C ASP A 46 -3.40 5.83 -16.18
N CYS A 47 -3.21 5.11 -15.07
CA CYS A 47 -2.64 3.76 -15.07
C CYS A 47 -3.62 2.72 -15.62
N LEU A 48 -4.93 2.88 -15.40
CA LEU A 48 -5.97 2.03 -15.99
C LEU A 48 -6.09 2.30 -17.50
N GLU A 49 -5.99 3.54 -17.95
CA GLU A 49 -6.02 3.92 -19.37
C GLU A 49 -4.78 3.45 -20.14
N LEU A 50 -3.67 3.23 -19.44
CA LEU A 50 -2.47 2.60 -19.98
C LEU A 50 -2.56 1.07 -20.03
N ALA A 51 -3.49 0.45 -19.30
CA ALA A 51 -3.70 -0.99 -19.34
C ALA A 51 -4.17 -1.42 -20.75
N GLY A 52 -3.35 -2.22 -21.44
CA GLY A 52 -3.62 -2.65 -22.82
C GLY A 52 -3.11 -1.71 -23.92
N ARG A 53 -2.49 -0.56 -23.59
CA ARG A 53 -1.83 0.31 -24.60
C ARG A 53 -0.42 -0.12 -24.98
N PHE A 54 0.20 -0.97 -24.15
CA PHE A 54 1.48 -1.60 -24.49
C PHE A 54 1.21 -2.91 -25.21
N ALA A 55 1.18 -2.87 -26.55
CA ALA A 55 1.03 -4.07 -27.38
C ALA A 55 2.21 -5.05 -27.21
N ASP A 56 3.38 -4.54 -26.81
CA ASP A 56 4.64 -5.27 -26.65
C ASP A 56 5.20 -5.02 -25.23
N PHE A 57 4.43 -5.39 -24.20
CA PHE A 57 4.88 -5.28 -22.82
C PHE A 57 5.86 -6.42 -22.53
N PRO A 58 7.15 -6.16 -22.26
CA PRO A 58 8.18 -7.20 -22.19
C PRO A 58 7.95 -8.23 -21.07
N LEU A 59 7.11 -7.89 -20.07
CA LEU A 59 6.73 -8.81 -19.00
C LEU A 59 5.69 -9.87 -19.40
N CYS A 60 5.05 -9.77 -20.57
CA CYS A 60 4.07 -10.77 -21.02
C CYS A 60 4.70 -12.01 -21.67
N ASN A 61 5.99 -11.97 -22.04
CA ASN A 61 6.64 -13.07 -22.75
C ASN A 61 7.68 -13.85 -21.94
N GLU A 62 7.99 -13.40 -20.71
CA GLU A 62 8.68 -14.26 -19.75
C GLU A 62 7.64 -14.98 -18.89
N PRO A 63 7.51 -16.32 -18.96
CA PRO A 63 6.98 -17.03 -17.81
C PRO A 63 7.90 -16.64 -16.66
N ALA A 64 7.39 -15.94 -15.66
CA ALA A 64 8.07 -15.81 -14.39
C ALA A 64 8.32 -17.24 -13.90
N GLN A 65 9.49 -17.78 -14.25
CA GLN A 65 10.09 -18.87 -13.53
C GLN A 65 10.40 -18.26 -12.17
N LEU A 66 9.37 -18.21 -11.33
CA LEU A 66 9.51 -18.32 -9.90
C LEU A 66 10.32 -19.59 -9.70
N THR A 67 11.65 -19.43 -9.74
CA THR A 67 12.57 -20.45 -9.28
C THR A 67 12.27 -20.55 -7.81
N ALA A 68 11.34 -21.42 -7.45
CA ALA A 68 11.27 -22.00 -6.13
C ALA A 68 12.65 -22.60 -5.92
N ALA A 69 13.46 -21.93 -5.10
CA ALA A 69 14.76 -22.44 -4.71
C ALA A 69 14.56 -23.88 -4.20
N PRO A 70 15.31 -24.88 -4.70
CA PRO A 70 15.17 -26.24 -4.21
C PRO A 70 15.56 -26.25 -2.72
N LEU A 71 14.65 -26.77 -1.89
CA LEU A 71 14.94 -27.08 -0.50
C LEU A 71 16.18 -28.00 -0.43
N PRO A 72 17.17 -27.70 0.42
CA PRO A 72 18.33 -28.56 0.58
C PRO A 72 17.92 -29.93 1.17
N PRO A 73 18.72 -30.99 0.91
CA PRO A 73 18.36 -32.38 1.22
C PRO A 73 18.16 -32.66 2.70
#